data_AF-A0A8J4X271-F1
#
_entry.id   AF-A0A8J4X271-F1
#
_cell.length_a   1.000
_cell.length_b   1.000
_cell.length_c   1.000
_cell.angle_alpha   90.00
_cell.angle_beta   90.00
_cell.angle_gamma   90.00
#
_symmetry.space_group_name_H-M   'P 1'
#
loop_
_entity.id
_entity.type
_entity.pdbx_description
1 polymer ?
#
loop_
_entity_poly.entity_id
_entity_poly.type
_entity_poly.pdbx_seq_one_letter_code
_entity_poly.pdbx_strand_id
1 'polypeptide(L)'
;MSTRLFYRFVEELPHFPTTWLSICIRLFQAFLGIPWDPVVLQHEAVLTNLTNLNPFEPSTKQIANKIYTDSLTQWTGPDSVLDMEFIQTAHQESRLLQLLGYANVGNPPNYDTLPSSIPIFRF
;
A
#
# COMPACT_ATOMS: atom_id res chain seq x y z
N MET A 1 -10.82 13.29 -17.47
CA MET A 1 -9.61 12.54 -17.06
C MET A 1 -9.69 12.41 -15.55
N SER A 2 -9.91 11.19 -15.05
CA SER A 2 -10.59 10.95 -13.77
C SER A 2 -9.61 10.91 -12.59
N THR A 3 -10.04 11.41 -11.43
CA THR A 3 -9.47 11.28 -10.05
C THR A 3 -9.24 9.83 -9.57
N ARG A 4 -9.13 8.86 -10.48
CA ARG A 4 -9.23 7.40 -10.28
C ARG A 4 -7.93 6.71 -9.83
N LEU A 5 -6.82 7.43 -9.63
CA LEU A 5 -5.51 6.82 -9.37
C LEU A 5 -5.03 6.91 -7.92
N PHE A 6 -5.73 7.61 -7.03
CA PHE A 6 -5.14 8.02 -5.74
C PHE A 6 -5.24 6.98 -4.60
N TYR A 7 -6.20 6.06 -4.64
CA TYR A 7 -6.52 5.22 -3.46
C TYR A 7 -5.63 3.96 -3.26
N ARG A 8 -4.64 3.70 -4.11
CA ARG A 8 -3.96 2.40 -4.21
C ARG A 8 -2.44 2.48 -4.01
N PHE A 9 -1.97 3.25 -3.02
CA PHE A 9 -0.53 3.47 -2.83
C PHE A 9 0.12 2.58 -1.75
N VAL A 10 -0.63 2.13 -0.73
CA VAL A 10 -0.03 1.45 0.45
C VAL A 10 0.00 -0.08 0.30
N GLU A 11 -1.04 -0.68 -0.30
CA GLU A 11 -1.22 -2.14 -0.32
C GLU A 11 -0.72 -2.82 -1.61
N GLU A 12 -0.38 -2.04 -2.65
CA GLU A 12 0.20 -2.56 -3.91
C GLU A 12 1.72 -2.39 -4.01
N LEU A 13 2.37 -2.00 -2.92
CA LEU A 13 3.82 -2.04 -2.79
C LEU A 13 4.45 -3.46 -2.80
N PRO A 14 3.75 -4.60 -2.55
CA PRO A 14 4.48 -5.73 -2.03
C PRO A 14 4.96 -6.84 -2.99
N HIS A 15 4.54 -6.99 -4.25
CA HIS A 15 4.68 -8.35 -4.83
C HIS A 15 5.17 -8.59 -6.25
N PHE A 16 5.68 -7.64 -7.02
CA PHE A 16 6.19 -7.99 -8.36
C PHE A 16 7.49 -7.23 -8.62
N PRO A 17 8.43 -7.77 -9.44
CA PRO A 17 9.81 -7.27 -9.54
C PRO A 17 9.85 -5.74 -9.70
N THR A 18 10.99 -5.10 -9.41
CA THR A 18 11.25 -3.64 -9.51
C THR A 18 10.43 -2.89 -10.58
N THR A 19 10.08 -3.54 -11.68
CA THR A 19 9.05 -3.20 -12.67
C THR A 19 7.66 -2.71 -12.17
N TRP A 20 6.96 -3.28 -11.19
CA TRP A 20 5.55 -2.87 -10.89
C TRP A 20 5.40 -1.68 -9.95
N LEU A 21 6.16 -1.62 -8.87
CA LEU A 21 6.30 -0.39 -8.09
C LEU A 21 6.74 0.77 -8.99
N SER A 22 7.66 0.49 -9.92
CA SER A 22 8.00 1.44 -10.98
C SER A 22 6.78 1.79 -11.84
N ILE A 23 5.95 0.84 -12.26
CA ILE A 23 4.73 1.13 -13.01
C ILE A 23 3.77 2.03 -12.21
N CYS A 24 3.49 1.72 -10.94
CA CYS A 24 2.59 2.53 -10.11
C CYS A 24 3.12 3.95 -9.91
N ILE A 25 4.40 4.10 -9.58
CA ILE A 25 5.02 5.43 -9.42
C ILE A 25 5.10 6.15 -10.78
N ARG A 26 5.35 5.44 -11.89
CA ARG A 26 5.29 6.01 -13.25
C ARG A 26 3.89 6.50 -13.58
N LEU A 27 2.85 5.75 -13.24
CA LEU A 27 1.45 6.15 -13.44
C LEU A 27 1.13 7.39 -12.60
N PHE A 28 1.62 7.44 -11.36
CA PHE A 28 1.46 8.60 -10.48
C PHE A 28 2.19 9.83 -11.02
N GLN A 29 3.45 9.68 -11.43
CA GLN A 29 4.22 10.77 -12.04
C GLN A 29 3.63 11.23 -13.38
N ALA A 30 3.16 10.31 -14.22
CA ALA A 30 2.45 10.63 -15.46
C ALA A 30 1.16 11.39 -15.19
N PHE A 31 0.42 10.99 -14.14
CA PHE A 31 -0.75 11.73 -13.68
C PHE A 31 -0.40 13.16 -13.23
N LEU A 32 0.72 13.34 -12.53
CA LEU A 32 1.23 14.64 -12.11
C LEU A 32 1.95 15.43 -13.22
N GLY A 33 2.22 14.83 -14.37
CA GLY A 33 3.03 15.42 -15.44
C GLY A 33 4.52 15.56 -15.12
N ILE A 34 5.05 14.76 -14.19
CA ILE A 34 6.45 14.77 -13.76
C ILE A 34 7.23 13.68 -14.52
N PRO A 35 8.46 13.93 -14.99
CA PRO A 35 9.28 12.91 -15.63
C PRO A 35 9.70 11.80 -14.65
N TRP A 36 9.85 10.57 -15.18
CA TRP A 36 10.31 9.42 -14.39
C TRP A 36 11.78 9.56 -13.99
N ASP A 37 12.07 9.25 -12.72
CA ASP A 37 13.42 9.12 -12.18
C ASP A 37 13.49 7.88 -11.27
N PRO A 38 14.41 6.91 -11.50
CA PRO A 38 14.54 5.73 -10.66
C PRO A 38 14.95 6.02 -9.21
N VAL A 39 15.41 7.22 -8.88
CA VAL A 39 15.77 7.62 -7.51
C VAL A 39 14.59 7.47 -6.53
N VAL A 40 13.35 7.57 -7.02
CA VAL A 40 12.13 7.42 -6.21
C VAL A 40 11.98 6.03 -5.57
N LEU A 41 12.64 5.02 -6.11
CA LEU A 41 12.66 3.65 -5.56
C LEU A 41 13.75 3.46 -4.50
N GLN A 42 14.66 4.42 -4.38
CA GLN A 42 15.82 4.41 -3.49
C GLN A 42 15.73 5.57 -2.50
N HIS A 43 14.51 5.87 -2.04
CA HIS A 43 14.23 7.00 -1.17
C HIS A 43 15.11 7.01 0.10
N GLU A 44 15.42 5.83 0.65
CA GLU A 44 16.25 5.66 1.83
C GLU A 44 17.68 6.22 1.65
N ALA A 45 18.21 6.18 0.42
CA ALA A 45 19.53 6.72 0.10
C ALA A 45 19.53 8.26 0.04
N VAL A 46 18.37 8.87 -0.17
CA VAL A 46 18.20 10.33 -0.25
C VAL A 46 17.82 10.92 1.11
N LEU A 47 17.14 10.16 1.98
CA LEU A 47 16.69 10.62 3.29
C LEU A 47 17.83 11.08 4.20
N THR A 48 19.01 10.46 4.10
CA THR A 48 20.21 10.88 4.84
C THR A 48 20.68 12.30 4.50
N ASN A 49 20.33 12.80 3.32
CA ASN A 49 20.61 14.16 2.86
C ASN A 49 19.45 15.14 3.08
N LEU A 50 18.28 14.64 3.50
CA LEU A 50 17.10 15.46 3.79
C LEU A 50 17.13 15.89 5.27
N THR A 51 17.37 17.17 5.51
CA THR A 51 17.51 17.74 6.86
C THR A 51 16.18 17.91 7.63
N ASN A 52 15.05 17.55 7.02
CA ASN A 52 13.72 18.00 7.48
C ASN A 52 12.81 16.89 8.02
N LEU A 53 13.31 15.67 8.29
CA LEU A 53 12.49 14.64 8.93
C LEU A 53 12.34 14.94 10.42
N ASN A 54 11.11 15.00 10.89
CA ASN A 54 10.80 15.18 12.29
C ASN A 54 11.07 13.86 13.06
N PRO A 55 11.99 13.83 14.04
CA PRO A 55 12.31 12.59 14.77
C PRO A 55 11.17 12.11 15.66
N PHE A 56 10.18 12.96 15.95
CA PHE A 56 9.02 12.62 16.79
C PHE A 56 7.82 12.08 16.00
N GLU A 57 7.86 12.11 14.66
CA GLU A 57 6.81 11.50 13.85
C GLU A 57 6.89 9.96 13.90
N PRO A 58 5.78 9.25 14.19
CA PRO A 58 5.79 7.79 14.31
C PRO A 58 6.31 7.06 13.06
N SER A 59 6.01 7.61 11.88
CA SER A 59 6.40 7.01 10.60
C SER A 59 7.87 7.25 10.23
N THR A 60 8.61 8.11 10.92
CA THR A 60 10.00 8.47 10.60
C THR A 60 10.93 7.26 10.62
N LYS A 61 10.71 6.34 11.55
CA LYS A 61 11.50 5.09 11.61
C LYS A 61 11.15 4.13 10.47
N GLN A 62 9.90 4.13 10.01
CA GLN A 62 9.43 3.24 8.94
C GLN A 62 9.98 3.69 7.58
N ILE A 63 9.86 5.00 7.28
CA ILE A 63 10.30 5.59 6.01
C ILE A 63 11.82 5.55 5.83
N ALA A 64 12.59 5.46 6.91
CA ALA A 64 14.05 5.36 6.84
C ALA A 64 14.54 4.03 6.23
N ASN A 65 13.69 3.00 6.17
CA ASN A 65 14.03 1.71 5.60
C ASN A 65 13.79 1.67 4.09
N LYS A 66 14.39 0.70 3.40
CA LYS A 66 14.04 0.35 2.01
C LYS A 66 12.56 -0.01 1.92
N ILE A 67 12.01 -0.03 0.72
CA ILE A 67 10.64 -0.54 0.54
C ILE A 67 10.61 -2.03 0.90
N TYR A 68 9.74 -2.39 1.85
CA TYR A 68 9.57 -3.75 2.39
C TYR A 68 8.08 -4.07 2.58
N THR A 69 7.77 -5.33 2.86
CA THR A 69 6.39 -5.87 2.79
C THR A 69 5.88 -6.46 4.09
N ASP A 70 6.72 -6.51 5.12
CA ASP A 70 6.43 -7.13 6.41
C ASP A 70 5.14 -6.61 7.06
N SER A 71 4.81 -5.34 6.83
CA SER A 71 3.63 -4.70 7.41
C SER A 71 2.29 -5.16 6.81
N LEU A 72 2.27 -5.82 5.65
CA LEU A 72 1.02 -6.26 5.00
C LEU A 72 0.21 -7.23 5.87
N THR A 73 0.89 -8.19 6.48
CA THR A 73 0.27 -9.31 7.21
C THR A 73 0.49 -9.22 8.71
N GLN A 74 1.20 -8.18 9.18
CA GLN A 74 1.54 -8.01 10.58
C GLN A 74 0.30 -7.87 11.48
N TRP A 75 -0.78 -7.29 10.97
CA TRP A 75 -2.05 -7.14 11.70
C TRP A 75 -2.79 -8.46 11.97
N THR A 76 -2.43 -9.56 11.30
CA THR A 76 -2.92 -10.92 11.59
C THR A 76 -1.88 -11.79 12.30
N GLY A 77 -0.70 -11.24 12.58
CA GLY A 77 0.41 -11.98 13.16
C GLY A 77 0.18 -12.36 14.63
N PRO A 78 1.06 -13.17 15.22
CA PRO A 78 0.98 -13.59 16.63
C PRO A 78 0.95 -12.43 17.62
N ASP A 79 1.56 -11.29 17.27
CA ASP A 79 1.62 -10.08 18.09
C ASP A 79 0.46 -9.12 17.81
N SER A 80 -0.57 -9.55 17.08
CA SER A 80 -1.73 -8.71 16.79
C SER A 80 -2.50 -8.37 18.06
N VAL A 81 -2.89 -7.11 18.16
CA VAL A 81 -3.79 -6.62 19.22
C VAL A 81 -5.26 -6.84 18.87
N LEU A 82 -5.56 -7.34 17.67
CA LEU A 82 -6.92 -7.57 17.20
C LEU A 82 -7.40 -8.96 17.62
N ASP A 83 -8.66 -9.04 18.02
CA ASP A 83 -9.29 -10.31 18.37
C ASP A 83 -9.37 -11.24 17.16
N MET A 84 -9.12 -12.53 17.38
CA MET A 84 -9.14 -13.53 16.30
C MET A 84 -10.52 -13.63 15.62
N GLU A 85 -11.61 -13.45 16.37
CA GLU A 85 -12.96 -13.40 15.82
C GLU A 85 -13.12 -12.20 14.87
N PHE A 86 -12.68 -11.01 15.31
CA PHE A 86 -12.70 -9.81 14.48
C PHE A 86 -11.87 -9.99 13.21
N ILE A 87 -10.65 -10.53 13.32
CA ILE A 87 -9.80 -10.84 12.16
C ILE A 87 -10.57 -11.75 11.19
N GLN A 88 -11.25 -12.78 11.69
CA GLN A 88 -11.99 -13.75 10.87
C GLN A 88 -13.22 -13.18 10.18
N THR A 89 -13.92 -12.19 10.74
CA THR A 89 -15.21 -11.72 10.18
C THR A 89 -15.14 -10.35 9.52
N ALA A 90 -14.18 -9.48 9.88
CA ALA A 90 -14.16 -8.08 9.46
C ALA A 90 -14.23 -7.88 7.93
N HIS A 91 -13.54 -8.73 7.17
CA HIS A 91 -13.53 -8.68 5.71
C HIS A 91 -14.90 -8.99 5.08
N GLN A 92 -15.75 -9.78 5.76
CA GLN A 92 -17.10 -10.13 5.34
C GLN A 92 -18.15 -9.17 5.88
N GLU A 93 -17.91 -8.52 7.02
CA GLU A 93 -18.89 -7.61 7.63
C GLU A 93 -18.73 -6.16 7.15
N SER A 94 -17.52 -5.78 6.70
CA SER A 94 -17.26 -4.46 6.17
C SER A 94 -17.66 -4.35 4.70
N ARG A 95 -18.75 -3.61 4.43
CA ARG A 95 -19.15 -3.24 3.07
C ARG A 95 -18.00 -2.59 2.29
N LEU A 96 -17.16 -1.77 2.93
CA LEU A 96 -16.04 -1.13 2.26
C LEU A 96 -14.97 -2.14 1.83
N LEU A 97 -14.62 -3.10 2.69
CA LEU A 97 -13.65 -4.15 2.34
C LEU A 97 -14.17 -5.04 1.23
N GLN A 98 -15.47 -5.39 1.25
CA GLN A 98 -16.11 -6.10 0.13
C GLN A 98 -16.02 -5.30 -1.19
N LEU A 99 -16.36 -4.01 -1.15
CA LEU A 99 -16.33 -3.14 -2.33
C LEU A 99 -14.92 -2.98 -2.89
N LEU A 100 -13.90 -3.02 -2.04
CA LEU A 100 -12.49 -2.96 -2.45
C LEU A 100 -11.93 -4.32 -2.91
N GLY A 101 -12.71 -5.40 -2.78
CA GLY A 101 -12.32 -6.75 -3.24
C GLY A 101 -11.65 -7.62 -2.18
N TYR A 102 -11.57 -7.17 -0.92
CA TYR A 102 -10.88 -7.88 0.16
C TYR A 102 -11.68 -9.06 0.75
N ALA A 103 -12.98 -9.16 0.47
CA ALA A 103 -13.85 -10.15 1.09
C ALA A 103 -13.58 -11.61 0.69
N ASN A 104 -12.90 -11.86 -0.44
CA ASN A 104 -12.77 -13.22 -1.01
C ASN A 104 -11.32 -13.61 -1.35
N VAL A 105 -10.33 -12.90 -0.78
CA VAL A 105 -8.91 -13.10 -1.11
C VAL A 105 -8.10 -13.75 0.03
N GLY A 106 -8.78 -14.20 1.10
CA GLY A 106 -8.14 -14.85 2.24
C GLY A 106 -7.97 -13.94 3.46
N ASN A 107 -7.46 -14.51 4.54
CA ASN A 107 -7.25 -13.83 5.81
C ASN A 107 -5.95 -14.30 6.51
N PRO A 108 -4.87 -13.50 6.55
CA PRO A 108 -4.76 -12.20 5.87
C PRO A 108 -4.97 -12.34 4.35
N PRO A 109 -5.41 -11.26 3.67
CA PRO A 109 -5.57 -11.23 2.23
C PRO A 109 -4.33 -11.73 1.48
N ASN A 110 -4.53 -12.57 0.48
CA ASN A 110 -3.56 -12.76 -0.57
C ASN A 110 -3.64 -11.55 -1.51
N TYR A 111 -2.80 -10.56 -1.23
CA TYR A 111 -2.74 -9.29 -1.97
C TYR A 111 -2.45 -9.47 -3.47
N ASP A 112 -1.88 -10.60 -3.90
CA ASP A 112 -1.62 -10.90 -5.32
C ASP A 112 -2.88 -11.22 -6.12
N THR A 113 -3.96 -11.57 -5.42
CA THR A 113 -5.23 -12.00 -6.04
C THR A 113 -6.27 -10.89 -6.07
N LEU A 114 -5.91 -9.69 -5.63
CA LEU A 114 -6.81 -8.55 -5.63
C LEU A 114 -7.13 -8.08 -7.06
N PRO A 115 -8.36 -7.60 -7.30
CA PRO A 115 -8.75 -7.11 -8.60
C PRO A 115 -7.93 -5.87 -8.99
N SER A 116 -7.39 -5.88 -10.22
CA SER A 116 -6.64 -4.76 -10.80
C SER A 116 -7.49 -3.51 -11.11
N SER A 117 -8.82 -3.64 -11.04
CA SER A 117 -9.78 -2.55 -11.25
C SER A 117 -10.61 -2.30 -9.99
N ILE A 118 -10.66 -1.06 -9.52
CA ILE A 118 -11.63 -0.64 -8.49
C ILE A 118 -13.03 -0.57 -9.14
N PRO A 119 -14.06 -1.21 -8.56
CA PRO A 119 -15.41 -1.10 -9.08
C PRO A 119 -15.87 0.37 -9.07
N ILE A 120 -16.53 0.80 -10.16
CA ILE A 120 -17.04 2.16 -10.26
C ILE A 120 -18.25 2.29 -9.35
N PHE A 121 -18.08 2.98 -8.22
CA PHE A 121 -19.18 3.30 -7.33
C PHE A 121 -20.05 4.40 -7.94
N ARG A 122 -21.33 4.10 -8.17
CA ARG A 122 -22.36 5.12 -8.38
C ARG A 122 -23.09 5.28 -7.05
N PHE A 123 -22.98 6.48 -6.47
CA PHE A 123 -23.77 6.90 -5.32
C PHE A 123 -25.13 7.39 -5.77
#